data_AF-A0A316QKS5-F1
#
_entry.id   AF-A0A316QKS5-F1
#
_cell.length_a   1.000
_cell.length_b   1.000
_cell.length_c   1.000
_cell.angle_alpha   90.00
_cell.angle_beta   90.00
_cell.angle_gamma   90.00
#
_symmetry.space_group_name_H-M   'P 1'
#
loop_
_entity.id
_entity.type
_entity.pdbx_description
1 polymer ?
#
loop_
_entity_poly.entity_id
_entity_poly.type
_entity_poly.pdbx_seq_one_letter_code
_entity_poly.pdbx_strand_id
1 'polypeptide(L)'
;MKYQEYHEVIRGQLEEQFAQEGKNIETAAKYCAESVKSGRVIHVFGCGHSQMFAMEVFYRAGGLVPVNALLIPHMALFPKAKLSTL
;
A
#
# COMPACT_ATOMS: atom_id res chain seq x y z
N MET A 1 -23.44 -7.09 -19.73
CA MET A 1 -23.80 -5.93 -18.88
C MET A 1 -22.54 -5.31 -18.28
N LYS A 2 -22.53 -4.01 -17.93
CA LYS A 2 -21.31 -3.33 -17.44
C LYS A 2 -20.67 -3.97 -16.20
N TYR A 3 -21.44 -4.57 -15.30
CA TYR A 3 -20.87 -5.25 -14.13
C TYR A 3 -20.09 -6.54 -14.48
N GLN A 4 -20.47 -7.23 -15.57
CA GLN A 4 -19.76 -8.43 -16.04
C GLN A 4 -18.41 -8.04 -16.67
N GLU A 5 -18.41 -6.98 -17.48
CA GLU A 5 -17.19 -6.38 -18.04
C GLU A 5 -16.24 -5.92 -16.93
N TYR A 6 -16.75 -5.24 -15.90
CA TYR A 6 -15.95 -4.84 -14.74
C TYR A 6 -15.31 -6.05 -14.03
N HIS A 7 -16.10 -7.10 -13.80
CA HIS A 7 -15.60 -8.34 -13.18
C HIS A 7 -14.50 -8.99 -14.02
N GLU A 8 -14.67 -9.07 -15.35
CA GLU A 8 -13.67 -9.63 -16.25
C GLU A 8 -12.35 -8.84 -16.24
N VAL A 9 -12.43 -7.50 -16.26
CA VAL A 9 -11.26 -6.62 -16.23
C VAL A 9 -10.49 -6.77 -14.92
N ILE A 10 -11.20 -6.73 -13.77
CA ILE A 10 -10.55 -6.86 -12.45
C ILE A 10 -9.89 -8.23 -12.30
N ARG A 11 -10.56 -9.30 -12.73
CA ARG A 11 -9.98 -10.65 -12.69
C ARG A 11 -8.70 -10.72 -13.51
N GLY A 12 -8.71 -10.20 -14.74
CA GLY A 12 -7.53 -10.20 -15.60
C GLY A 12 -6.34 -9.45 -14.99
N GLN A 13 -6.60 -8.26 -14.42
CA GLN A 13 -5.56 -7.48 -13.73
C GLN A 13 -5.00 -8.23 -12.52
N LEU A 14 -5.86 -8.86 -11.70
CA LEU A 14 -5.41 -9.64 -10.54
C LEU A 14 -4.56 -10.83 -10.95
N GLU A 15 -4.98 -11.59 -11.97
CA GLU A 15 -4.23 -12.74 -12.49
C GLU A 15 -2.83 -12.33 -12.98
N GLU A 16 -2.75 -11.21 -13.68
CA GLU A 16 -1.46 -10.66 -14.14
C GLU A 16 -0.53 -10.34 -12.96
N GLN A 17 -1.03 -9.65 -11.94
CA GLN A 17 -0.22 -9.31 -10.78
C GLN A 17 0.25 -10.56 -10.01
N PHE A 18 -0.62 -11.56 -9.83
CA PHE A 18 -0.24 -12.83 -9.20
C PHE A 18 0.84 -13.58 -9.99
N ALA A 19 0.81 -13.50 -11.33
CA ALA A 19 1.79 -14.15 -12.18
C ALA A 19 3.16 -13.45 -12.17
N GLN A 20 3.18 -12.11 -12.03
CA GLN A 20 4.40 -11.31 -12.23
C GLN A 20 5.07 -10.84 -10.94
N GLU A 21 4.30 -10.49 -9.91
CA GLU A 21 4.84 -9.74 -8.76
C GLU A 21 5.41 -10.61 -7.63
N GLY A 22 5.26 -11.94 -7.70
CA GLY A 22 5.69 -12.85 -6.63
C GLY A 22 7.16 -12.67 -6.22
N LYS A 23 8.06 -12.50 -7.18
CA LYS A 23 9.49 -12.27 -6.90
C LYS A 23 9.76 -10.91 -6.25
N ASN A 24 9.01 -9.87 -6.65
CA ASN A 24 9.14 -8.53 -6.10
C ASN A 24 8.62 -8.48 -4.66
N ILE A 25 7.49 -9.16 -4.38
CA ILE A 25 6.93 -9.31 -3.04
C ILE A 25 7.93 -10.02 -2.11
N GLU A 26 8.50 -11.15 -2.53
CA GLU A 26 9.52 -11.88 -1.76
C GLU A 26 10.76 -11.02 -1.49
N THR A 27 11.17 -10.21 -2.47
CA THR A 27 12.32 -9.30 -2.32
C THR A 27 12.01 -8.18 -1.32
N ALA A 28 10.83 -7.56 -1.40
CA ALA A 28 10.40 -6.54 -0.45
C ALA A 28 10.27 -7.10 0.98
N ALA A 29 9.73 -8.33 1.12
CA ALA A 29 9.63 -9.01 2.40
C ALA A 29 11.00 -9.23 3.05
N LYS A 30 12.02 -9.61 2.27
CA LYS A 30 13.41 -9.75 2.76
C LYS A 30 13.97 -8.43 3.28
N TYR A 31 13.76 -7.32 2.55
CA TYR A 31 14.20 -6.01 3.03
C TYR A 31 13.51 -5.58 4.33
N CYS A 32 12.20 -5.84 4.43
CA CYS A 32 11.43 -5.58 5.65
C CYS A 32 11.95 -6.42 6.82
N ALA A 33 12.15 -7.72 6.61
CA ALA A 33 12.64 -8.65 7.64
C ALA A 33 14.03 -8.27 8.13
N GLU A 34 14.96 -7.93 7.24
CA GLU A 34 16.32 -7.52 7.61
C GLU A 34 16.33 -6.18 8.37
N SER A 35 15.46 -5.23 8.01
CA SER A 35 15.26 -3.99 8.77
C SER A 35 14.87 -4.29 10.22
N VAL A 36 13.84 -5.13 10.40
CA VAL A 36 13.32 -5.49 11.73
C VAL A 36 14.35 -6.28 12.55
N LYS A 37 15.03 -7.25 11.93
CA LYS A 37 16.13 -8.01 12.59
C LYS A 37 17.27 -7.11 13.07
N SER A 38 17.51 -6.01 12.36
CA SER A 38 18.53 -5.00 12.71
C SER A 38 18.04 -3.99 13.76
N GLY A 39 16.88 -4.21 14.40
CA GLY A 39 16.31 -3.29 15.39
C GLY A 39 15.78 -1.98 14.78
N ARG A 40 15.52 -1.96 13.47
CA ARG A 40 14.97 -0.80 12.74
C ARG A 40 13.48 -0.99 12.47
N VAL A 41 12.83 0.06 11.99
CA VAL A 41 11.41 0.09 11.64
C VAL A 41 11.20 0.13 10.13
N ILE A 42 9.99 -0.25 9.69
CA ILE A 42 9.56 -0.14 8.30
C ILE A 42 8.75 1.15 8.15
N HIS A 43 9.23 2.08 7.34
CA HIS A 43 8.50 3.31 7.03
C HIS A 43 7.67 3.13 5.77
N VAL A 44 6.39 3.51 5.81
CA VAL A 44 5.50 3.44 4.66
C VAL A 44 4.89 4.81 4.40
N PHE A 45 4.97 5.28 3.17
CA PHE A 45 4.50 6.59 2.74
C PHE A 45 3.72 6.47 1.43
N GLY A 46 2.69 7.30 1.28
CA GLY A 46 1.97 7.47 0.04
C GLY A 46 1.30 8.84 0.00
N CYS A 47 1.17 9.40 -1.20
CA CYS A 47 0.46 10.65 -1.44
C CYS A 47 -0.94 10.38 -2.00
N GLY A 48 -1.90 11.21 -1.64
CA GLY A 48 -3.27 11.13 -2.08
C GLY A 48 -3.94 9.80 -1.69
N HIS A 49 -4.56 9.10 -2.66
CA HIS A 49 -5.15 7.78 -2.42
C HIS A 49 -4.12 6.74 -1.96
N SER A 50 -2.85 6.87 -2.39
CA SER A 50 -1.80 5.91 -2.00
C SER A 50 -1.45 5.98 -0.51
N GLN A 51 -1.86 7.04 0.20
CA GLN A 51 -1.77 7.08 1.66
C GLN A 51 -2.56 5.93 2.31
N MET A 52 -3.59 5.41 1.63
CA MET A 52 -4.35 4.23 2.06
C MET A 52 -3.45 3.00 2.26
N PHE A 53 -2.43 2.80 1.42
CA PHE A 53 -1.53 1.66 1.59
C PHE A 53 -0.67 1.78 2.84
N ALA A 54 -0.26 2.99 3.22
CA ALA A 54 0.44 3.22 4.48
C ALA A 54 -0.48 2.96 5.69
N MET A 55 -1.75 3.34 5.58
CA MET A 55 -2.75 3.08 6.63
C MET A 55 -3.08 1.58 6.74
N GLU A 56 -3.19 0.86 5.62
CA GLU A 56 -3.54 -0.56 5.60
C GLU A 56 -2.55 -1.43 6.39
N VAL A 57 -1.27 -1.05 6.41
CA VAL A 57 -0.22 -1.81 7.12
C VAL A 57 0.11 -1.25 8.51
N PHE A 58 -0.56 -0.17 8.93
CA PHE A 58 -0.28 0.51 10.20
C PHE A 58 -1.42 0.34 11.20
N TYR A 59 -1.12 -0.27 12.36
CA TYR A 59 -2.05 -0.40 13.49
C TYR A 59 -3.40 -1.04 13.16
N ARG A 60 -3.35 -2.18 12.46
CA ARG A 60 -4.50 -3.08 12.27
C ARG A 60 -4.31 -4.41 12.99
N ALA A 61 -5.42 -5.11 13.26
CA ALA A 61 -5.38 -6.48 13.74
C ALA A 61 -4.62 -7.38 12.74
N GLY A 62 -3.68 -8.18 13.26
CA GLY A 62 -2.78 -9.01 12.46
C GLY A 62 -1.60 -8.26 11.83
N GLY A 63 -1.45 -6.96 12.08
CA GLY A 63 -0.34 -6.14 11.57
C GLY A 63 0.98 -6.36 12.31
N LEU A 64 2.09 -6.12 11.62
CA LEU A 64 3.43 -6.14 12.19
C LEU A 64 3.69 -4.86 13.01
N VAL A 65 4.09 -5.01 14.28
CA VAL A 65 4.28 -3.87 15.20
C VAL A 65 5.30 -2.82 14.72
N PRO A 66 6.52 -3.17 14.23
CA PRO A 66 7.54 -2.19 13.81
C PRO A 66 7.26 -1.52 12.44
N VAL A 67 6.02 -1.15 12.16
CA VAL A 67 5.62 -0.37 10.98
C VAL A 67 5.27 1.04 11.41
N ASN A 68 5.83 2.04 10.73
CA ASN A 68 5.57 3.46 10.95
C ASN A 68 5.01 4.09 9.66
N ALA A 69 3.72 4.42 9.65
CA ALA A 69 3.11 5.14 8.54
C ALA A 69 3.40 6.63 8.61
N LEU A 70 3.97 7.18 7.54
CA LEU A 70 4.22 8.60 7.38
C LEU A 70 2.97 9.27 6.80
N LEU A 71 2.03 9.64 7.67
CA LEU A 71 0.74 10.22 7.29
C LEU A 71 0.80 11.75 7.32
N ILE A 72 1.24 12.37 6.22
CA ILE A 72 1.39 13.83 6.11
C ILE A 72 0.05 14.44 5.67
N PRO A 73 -0.65 15.24 6.51
CA PRO A 73 -1.99 15.74 6.18
C PRO A 73 -2.05 16.59 4.90
N HIS A 74 -0.98 17.34 4.61
CA HIS A 74 -0.88 18.16 3.40
C HIS A 74 -0.80 17.34 2.10
N MET A 75 -0.43 16.06 2.21
CA MET A 75 -0.37 15.11 1.09
C MET A 75 -1.61 14.21 1.03
N ALA A 76 -2.56 14.37 1.96
CA ALA A 76 -3.81 13.61 1.99
C ALA A 76 -4.87 14.24 1.07
N LEU A 77 -5.77 13.42 0.54
CA LEU A 77 -6.98 13.92 -0.15
C LEU A 77 -8.08 14.34 0.83
N PHE A 78 -8.09 13.78 2.04
CA PHE A 78 -9.07 14.10 3.06
C PHE A 78 -8.57 15.25 3.95
N PRO A 79 -9.43 16.22 4.33
CA PRO A 79 -10.83 16.38 3.94
C PRO A 79 -11.02 17.07 2.57
N LYS A 80 -9.96 17.64 2.00
CA LYS A 80 -9.98 18.27 0.67
C LYS A 80 -8.69 17.97 -0.07
N ALA A 81 -8.78 17.70 -1.37
CA ALA A 81 -7.64 17.53 -2.27
C ALA A 81 -7.00 18.90 -2.58
N LYS A 82 -6.41 19.52 -1.56
CA LYS A 82 -5.97 20.92 -1.60
C LYS A 82 -5.10 21.21 -2.82
N LEU A 83 -4.13 20.35 -3.12
CA LEU A 83 -3.21 20.55 -4.25
C LEU A 83 -3.83 20.32 -5.64
N SER A 84 -4.95 19.60 -5.72
CA SER A 84 -5.65 19.32 -7.00
C SER A 84 -6.82 20.27 -7.28
N THR A 85 -7.11 21.17 -6.34
CA THR A 85 -8.26 22.11 -6.40
C THR A 85 -7.82 23.58 -6.29
N LEU A 86 -6.52 23.84 -6.44
CA LEU A 86 -5.93 25.19 -6.54
C LEU A 86 -5.94 25.69 -7.99
#